data_AF-A0A9N8KHQ6-F1
#
_entry.id   AF-A0A9N8KHQ6-F1
#
_cell.length_a   1.000
_cell.length_b   1.000
_cell.length_c   1.000
_cell.angle_alpha   90.00
_cell.angle_beta   90.00
_cell.angle_gamma   90.00
#
_symmetry.space_group_name_H-M   'P 1'
#
loop_
_entity.id
_entity.type
_entity.pdbx_description
1 polymer ?
#
loop_
_entity_poly.entity_id
_entity_poly.type
_entity_poly.pdbx_seq_one_letter_code
_entity_poly.pdbx_strand_id
1 'polypeptide(L)'
;MKFTTVFAVAALALAEQAVATIITGTSTFTSGNLKGTTYDVAWIKGEDACQWTFLANGGDNPCGKKFTLSNGYTYYLTDCGDASFALHNGDGSYNHLAVYNPNYEKDDCVNNNGQYKVVKTWEF
;
A
#
# COMPACT_ATOMS: atom_id res chain seq x y z
N MET A 1 -2.35 46.95 -38.55
CA MET A 1 -2.56 45.72 -37.75
C MET A 1 -1.23 44.97 -37.71
N LYS A 2 -0.60 44.83 -36.54
CA LYS A 2 0.61 44.01 -36.37
C LYS A 2 0.39 43.11 -35.16
N PHE A 3 0.46 41.80 -35.41
CA PHE A 3 0.11 40.72 -34.51
C PHE A 3 1.16 40.55 -33.41
N THR A 4 0.72 40.55 -32.16
CA THR A 4 1.55 40.22 -31.00
C THR A 4 1.45 38.72 -30.75
N THR A 5 2.50 37.97 -31.10
CA THR A 5 2.56 36.53 -30.84
C THR A 5 3.12 36.30 -29.44
N VAL A 6 2.28 35.82 -28.52
CA VAL A 6 2.70 35.38 -27.18
C VAL A 6 3.03 33.89 -27.26
N PHE A 7 4.29 33.53 -27.10
CA PHE A 7 4.72 32.15 -26.89
C PHE A 7 4.44 31.76 -25.43
N ALA A 8 3.43 30.93 -25.18
CA ALA A 8 3.23 30.29 -23.90
C ALA A 8 4.13 29.06 -23.81
N VAL A 9 5.20 29.14 -23.00
CA VAL A 9 6.01 27.98 -22.62
C VAL A 9 5.27 27.28 -21.48
N ALA A 10 4.59 26.18 -21.78
CA ALA A 10 4.06 25.29 -20.76
C ALA A 10 5.23 24.51 -20.13
N ALA A 11 5.64 24.91 -18.93
CA ALA A 11 6.56 24.12 -18.12
C ALA A 11 5.82 22.87 -17.63
N LEU A 12 6.17 21.69 -18.16
CA LEU A 12 5.80 20.41 -17.55
C LEU A 12 6.60 20.29 -16.25
N ALA A 13 5.93 20.49 -15.12
CA ALA A 13 6.47 20.08 -13.82
C ALA A 13 6.54 18.55 -13.82
N LEU A 14 7.75 18.02 -14.03
CA LEU A 14 8.07 16.63 -13.72
C LEU A 14 8.02 16.49 -12.20
N ALA A 15 6.89 16.02 -11.67
CA ALA A 15 6.82 15.56 -10.31
C ALA A 15 7.74 14.33 -10.19
N GLU A 16 8.86 14.46 -9.50
CA GLU A 16 9.61 13.31 -8.99
C GLU A 16 8.68 12.55 -8.05
N GLN A 17 8.04 11.51 -8.56
CA GLN A 17 7.38 10.54 -7.71
C GLN A 17 8.48 9.80 -6.98
N ALA A 18 8.69 10.12 -5.70
CA ALA A 18 9.50 9.29 -4.83
C ALA A 18 8.90 7.88 -4.86
N VAL A 19 9.59 6.95 -5.54
CA VAL A 19 9.16 5.56 -5.69
C VAL A 19 9.39 4.88 -4.33
N ALA A 20 8.36 4.94 -3.48
CA ALA A 20 8.35 4.21 -2.22
C ALA A 20 8.07 2.74 -2.50
N THR A 21 8.90 1.83 -1.97
CA THR A 21 8.58 0.40 -2.00
C THR A 21 7.41 0.13 -1.06
N ILE A 22 6.37 -0.50 -1.57
CA ILE A 22 5.16 -0.81 -0.82
C ILE A 22 5.22 -2.26 -0.39
N ILE A 23 4.84 -2.50 0.87
CA ILE A 23 4.81 -3.82 1.45
C ILE A 23 3.35 -4.19 1.71
N THR A 24 2.97 -5.42 1.40
CA THR A 24 1.73 -6.02 1.90
C THR A 24 2.01 -7.24 2.75
N GLY A 25 1.08 -7.52 3.64
CA GLY A 25 1.21 -8.57 4.64
C GLY A 25 -0.07 -8.82 5.40
N THR A 26 0.06 -9.58 6.49
CA THR A 26 -1.05 -9.88 7.39
C THR A 26 -0.80 -9.31 8.78
N SER A 27 -1.85 -8.79 9.41
CA SER A 27 -1.86 -8.41 10.81
C SER A 27 -2.81 -9.34 11.56
N THR A 28 -2.32 -10.04 12.58
CA THR A 28 -3.12 -10.96 13.41
C THR A 28 -3.09 -10.52 14.87
N PHE A 29 -4.26 -10.27 15.45
CA PHE A 29 -4.40 -9.94 16.87
C PHE A 29 -4.17 -11.16 17.76
N THR A 30 -3.22 -11.06 18.68
CA THR A 30 -2.80 -12.14 19.59
C THR A 30 -3.48 -12.04 20.95
N SER A 31 -3.98 -10.85 21.32
CA SER A 31 -4.70 -10.59 22.56
C SER A 31 -5.79 -9.52 22.41
N GLY A 32 -6.54 -9.26 23.48
CA GLY A 32 -7.59 -8.25 23.51
C GLY A 32 -8.90 -8.66 22.82
N ASN A 33 -9.73 -7.66 22.50
CA ASN A 33 -11.10 -7.87 22.01
C ASN A 33 -11.15 -8.42 20.58
N LEU A 34 -10.08 -8.20 19.80
CA LEU A 34 -9.96 -8.69 18.43
C LEU A 34 -9.09 -9.95 18.33
N LYS A 35 -8.79 -10.63 19.44
CA LYS A 35 -7.93 -11.83 19.43
C LYS A 35 -8.40 -12.84 18.36
N GLY A 36 -7.47 -13.26 17.51
CA GLY A 36 -7.72 -14.19 16.40
C GLY A 36 -8.17 -13.52 15.10
N THR A 37 -8.56 -12.24 15.12
CA THR A 37 -8.85 -11.48 13.92
C THR A 37 -7.58 -11.25 13.12
N THR A 38 -7.67 -11.48 11.81
CA THR A 38 -6.61 -11.23 10.84
C THR A 38 -7.07 -10.22 9.81
N TYR A 39 -6.16 -9.34 9.40
CA TYR A 39 -6.36 -8.34 8.36
C TYR A 39 -5.26 -8.44 7.31
N ASP A 40 -5.61 -8.18 6.05
CA ASP A 40 -4.65 -7.87 5.00
C ASP A 40 -4.31 -6.39 5.09
N VAL A 41 -3.02 -6.08 5.09
CA VAL A 41 -2.53 -4.74 5.41
C VAL A 41 -1.40 -4.31 4.47
N ALA A 42 -1.19 -3.00 4.36
CA ALA A 42 -0.11 -2.39 3.58
C ALA A 42 0.63 -1.31 4.35
N TRP A 43 1.92 -1.12 4.07
CA TRP A 43 2.74 -0.02 4.60
C TRP A 43 3.92 0.28 3.67
N ILE A 44 4.62 1.39 3.90
CA ILE A 44 5.81 1.74 3.12
C ILE A 44 7.04 1.10 3.77
N LYS A 45 7.93 0.54 2.94
CA LYS A 45 9.21 -0.03 3.39
C LYS A 45 10.05 1.01 4.12
N GLY A 46 10.50 0.67 5.33
CA GLY A 46 11.26 1.56 6.21
C GLY A 46 10.41 2.28 7.25
N GLU A 47 9.09 2.23 7.14
CA GLU A 47 8.17 2.71 8.18
C GLU A 47 7.89 1.64 9.23
N ASP A 48 7.31 2.06 10.36
CA ASP A 48 6.83 1.16 11.39
C ASP A 48 5.63 0.35 10.88
N ALA A 49 5.81 -0.96 10.75
CA ALA A 49 4.75 -1.86 10.32
C ALA A 49 3.54 -1.86 11.26
N CYS A 50 3.65 -1.41 12.52
CA CYS A 50 2.48 -1.26 13.39
C CYS A 50 1.55 -0.10 12.99
N GLN A 51 1.98 0.79 12.10
CA GLN A 51 1.17 1.88 11.54
C GLN A 51 0.59 1.50 10.17
N TRP A 52 0.31 0.22 9.97
CA TRP A 52 -0.20 -0.32 8.72
C TRP A 52 -1.55 0.28 8.32
N THR A 53 -1.82 0.27 7.02
CA THR A 53 -3.10 0.63 6.40
C THR A 53 -3.90 -0.64 6.12
N PHE A 54 -5.18 -0.63 6.49
CA PHE A 54 -6.11 -1.73 6.24
C PHE A 54 -6.39 -1.91 4.74
N LEU A 55 -6.39 -3.14 4.24
CA LEU A 55 -6.83 -3.48 2.89
C LEU A 55 -8.15 -4.26 2.90
N ALA A 56 -8.19 -5.34 3.70
CA ALA A 56 -9.32 -6.26 3.76
C ALA A 56 -9.30 -7.09 5.05
N ASN A 57 -10.43 -7.72 5.39
CA ASN A 57 -10.41 -8.77 6.41
C ASN A 57 -9.68 -9.99 5.88
N GLY A 58 -9.05 -10.76 6.77
CA GLY A 58 -8.38 -12.00 6.37
C GLY A 58 -9.35 -12.95 5.67
N GLY A 59 -9.01 -13.33 4.44
CA GLY A 59 -9.82 -14.19 3.58
C GLY A 59 -10.78 -13.45 2.63
N ASP A 60 -10.96 -12.13 2.79
CA ASP A 60 -11.66 -11.31 1.80
C ASP A 60 -10.73 -10.96 0.63
N ASN A 61 -11.29 -10.69 -0.54
CA ASN A 61 -10.51 -10.20 -1.68
C ASN A 61 -10.14 -8.70 -1.50
N PRO A 62 -8.84 -8.31 -1.50
CA PRO A 62 -8.44 -6.92 -1.40
C PRO A 62 -8.43 -6.17 -2.75
N CYS A 63 -8.57 -6.87 -3.88
CA CYS A 63 -8.47 -6.24 -5.20
C CYS A 63 -9.58 -5.22 -5.51
N GLY A 64 -9.20 -4.20 -6.28
CA GLY A 64 -10.07 -3.09 -6.68
C GLY A 64 -10.39 -2.09 -5.56
N LYS A 65 -10.05 -2.41 -4.30
CA LYS A 65 -10.21 -1.50 -3.17
C LYS A 65 -9.05 -0.52 -3.15
N LYS A 66 -9.38 0.78 -3.12
CA LYS A 66 -8.38 1.85 -3.01
C LYS A 66 -7.96 2.03 -1.56
N PHE A 67 -6.66 2.23 -1.35
CA PHE A 67 -6.07 2.55 -0.05
C PHE A 67 -5.03 3.66 -0.22
N THR A 68 -4.89 4.51 0.80
CA THR A 68 -3.93 5.63 0.80
C THR A 68 -2.88 5.36 1.86
N LEU A 69 -1.60 5.47 1.49
CA LEU A 69 -0.49 5.29 2.41
C LEU A 69 -0.04 6.63 3.00
N SER A 70 0.84 6.57 3.99
CA SER A 70 1.45 7.71 4.71
C SER A 70 2.11 8.75 3.80
N ASN A 71 2.57 8.34 2.61
CA ASN A 71 3.12 9.24 1.58
C ASN A 71 2.06 10.09 0.87
N GLY A 72 0.78 9.93 1.20
CA GLY A 72 -0.34 10.69 0.63
C GLY A 72 -0.83 10.19 -0.74
N TYR A 73 -0.22 9.14 -1.29
CA TYR A 73 -0.63 8.55 -2.55
C TYR A 73 -1.64 7.42 -2.34
N THR A 74 -2.59 7.32 -3.27
CA THR A 74 -3.58 6.25 -3.31
C THR A 74 -3.12 5.15 -4.25
N TYR A 75 -3.43 3.91 -3.89
CA TYR A 75 -3.11 2.71 -4.65
C TYR A 75 -4.29 1.73 -4.63
N TYR A 76 -4.25 0.71 -5.47
CA TYR A 76 -5.12 -0.45 -5.37
C TYR A 76 -4.45 -1.69 -5.97
N LEU A 77 -4.90 -2.87 -5.56
CA LEU A 77 -4.41 -4.14 -6.10
C LEU A 77 -5.29 -4.62 -7.25
N THR A 78 -4.69 -5.28 -8.24
CA THR A 78 -5.38 -6.02 -9.32
C THR A 78 -4.92 -7.47 -9.37
N ASP A 79 -5.72 -8.34 -9.99
CA ASP A 79 -5.39 -9.74 -10.27
C ASP A 79 -5.06 -10.59 -9.01
N CYS A 80 -5.69 -10.24 -7.88
CA CYS A 80 -5.54 -10.95 -6.60
C CYS A 80 -6.05 -12.39 -6.73
N GLY A 81 -5.20 -13.34 -6.38
CA GLY A 81 -5.46 -14.78 -6.56
C GLY A 81 -4.62 -15.40 -7.67
N ASP A 82 -4.05 -14.57 -8.55
CA ASP A 82 -3.05 -15.01 -9.52
C ASP A 82 -1.62 -14.85 -9.00
N ALA A 83 -0.69 -15.59 -9.60
CA ALA A 83 0.74 -15.50 -9.28
C ALA A 83 1.38 -14.16 -9.69
N SER A 84 0.61 -13.26 -10.31
CA SER A 84 1.07 -12.00 -10.91
C SER A 84 0.16 -10.83 -10.55
N PHE A 85 -0.41 -10.85 -9.34
CA PHE A 85 -1.20 -9.72 -8.86
C PHE A 85 -0.34 -8.46 -8.75
N ALA A 86 -0.92 -7.31 -9.10
CA ALA A 86 -0.19 -6.07 -9.31
C ALA A 86 -0.71 -4.94 -8.44
N LEU A 87 0.15 -3.95 -8.22
CA LEU A 87 -0.19 -2.69 -7.62
C LEU A 87 -0.35 -1.64 -8.72
N HIS A 88 -1.44 -0.88 -8.62
CA HIS A 88 -1.72 0.27 -9.46
C HIS A 88 -1.80 1.54 -8.60
N ASN A 89 -1.43 2.67 -9.20
CA ASN A 89 -1.66 3.99 -8.61
C ASN A 89 -3.15 4.34 -8.67
N GLY A 90 -3.60 5.26 -7.83
CA GLY A 90 -5.00 5.65 -7.70
C GLY A 90 -5.63 6.24 -8.96
N ASP A 91 -4.80 6.69 -9.91
CA ASP A 91 -5.18 7.18 -11.24
C ASP A 91 -5.37 6.07 -12.29
N GLY A 92 -5.08 4.81 -11.93
CA GLY A 92 -5.21 3.63 -12.78
C GLY A 92 -3.90 3.19 -13.45
N SER A 93 -2.85 4.00 -13.39
CA SER A 93 -1.55 3.63 -13.97
C SER A 93 -0.92 2.45 -13.23
N TYR A 94 -0.28 1.56 -13.99
CA TYR A 94 0.48 0.45 -13.43
C TYR A 94 1.64 0.96 -12.58
N ASN A 95 1.88 0.32 -11.43
CA ASN A 95 3.00 0.63 -10.55
C ASN A 95 4.02 -0.52 -10.53
N HIS A 96 3.67 -1.67 -9.94
CA HIS A 96 4.58 -2.81 -9.81
C HIS A 96 3.87 -4.16 -9.72
N LEU A 97 4.57 -5.25 -10.04
CA LEU A 97 4.11 -6.63 -9.84
C LEU A 97 4.53 -7.13 -8.47
N ALA A 98 3.69 -7.91 -7.80
CA ALA A 98 4.04 -8.44 -6.48
C ALA A 98 5.28 -9.35 -6.52
N VAL A 99 6.22 -9.11 -5.61
CA VAL A 99 7.38 -9.98 -5.37
C VAL A 99 7.24 -10.66 -4.01
N TYR A 100 7.21 -12.00 -4.01
CA TYR A 100 7.10 -12.78 -2.76
C TYR A 100 8.38 -12.63 -1.93
N ASN A 101 8.26 -12.10 -0.71
CA ASN A 101 9.41 -11.88 0.18
C ASN A 101 8.99 -11.94 1.66
N PRO A 102 8.70 -13.11 2.25
CA PRO A 102 8.15 -13.23 3.60
C PRO A 102 9.21 -13.13 4.73
N ASN A 103 10.26 -12.33 4.56
CA ASN A 103 11.40 -12.28 5.47
C ASN A 103 11.28 -11.21 6.57
N TYR A 104 10.07 -10.90 7.04
CA TYR A 104 9.86 -9.89 8.09
C TYR A 104 8.64 -10.22 8.95
N GLU A 105 8.83 -10.05 10.26
CA GLU A 105 7.83 -10.21 11.30
C GLU A 105 8.06 -9.17 12.39
N LYS A 106 6.98 -8.57 12.90
CA LYS A 106 6.95 -7.68 14.06
C LYS A 106 5.82 -8.10 14.99
N ASP A 107 6.11 -8.43 16.23
CA ASP A 107 5.19 -9.09 17.18
C ASP A 107 4.83 -8.25 18.41
N ASP A 108 5.40 -7.04 18.52
CA ASP A 108 5.26 -6.12 19.65
C ASP A 108 4.27 -4.97 19.39
N CYS A 109 3.42 -5.07 18.36
CA CYS A 109 2.44 -4.03 18.06
C CYS A 109 1.28 -4.04 19.05
N VAL A 110 0.85 -2.85 19.49
CA VAL A 110 -0.23 -2.69 20.47
C VAL A 110 -1.14 -1.52 20.09
N ASN A 111 -2.45 -1.69 20.24
CA ASN A 111 -3.42 -0.59 20.20
C ASN A 111 -4.55 -0.83 21.22
N ASN A 112 -5.58 0.03 21.19
CA ASN A 112 -6.73 -0.07 22.11
C ASN A 112 -7.54 -1.37 21.98
N ASN A 113 -7.36 -2.14 20.91
CA ASN A 113 -8.05 -3.41 20.68
C ASN A 113 -7.24 -4.63 21.16
N GLY A 114 -5.94 -4.46 21.44
CA GLY A 114 -5.07 -5.52 21.91
C GLY A 114 -3.67 -5.50 21.29
N GLN A 115 -2.92 -6.57 21.53
CA GLN A 115 -1.63 -6.81 20.87
C GLN A 115 -1.86 -7.55 19.55
N TYR A 116 -1.00 -7.28 18.57
CA TYR A 116 -1.05 -7.93 17.27
C TYR A 116 0.35 -8.09 16.68
N LYS A 117 0.46 -9.08 15.80
CA LYS A 117 1.66 -9.41 15.05
C LYS A 117 1.42 -9.04 13.59
N VAL A 118 2.43 -8.45 12.95
CA VAL A 118 2.43 -8.11 11.53
C VAL A 118 3.50 -8.94 10.83
N VAL A 119 3.13 -9.61 9.75
CA VAL A 119 4.03 -10.42 8.92
C VAL A 119 3.99 -9.89 7.50
N LYS A 120 5.16 -9.68 6.91
CA LYS A 120 5.30 -9.32 5.50
C LYS A 120 5.07 -10.53 4.60
N THR A 121 4.47 -10.30 3.44
CA THR A 121 4.32 -11.35 2.42
C THR A 121 4.85 -10.90 1.06
N TRP A 122 4.54 -9.67 0.63
CA TRP A 122 4.89 -9.18 -0.72
C TRP A 122 5.52 -7.78 -0.70
N GLU A 123 6.36 -7.50 -1.68
CA GLU A 123 6.92 -6.17 -1.97
C GLU A 123 6.53 -5.72 -3.39
N PHE A 124 6.39 -4.40 -3.55
CA PHE A 124 6.09 -3.67 -4.78
C PHE A 124 7.08 -2.51 -4.94
#